data_AF-A0A7X3US48-F1
#
_entry.id   AF-A0A7X3US48-F1
#
_cell.length_a   1.000
_cell.length_b   1.000
_cell.length_c   1.000
_cell.angle_alpha   90.00
_cell.angle_beta   90.00
_cell.angle_gamma   90.00
#
_symmetry.space_group_name_H-M   'P 1'
#
loop_
_entity.id
_entity.type
_entity.pdbx_description
1 polymer ?
#
loop_
_entity_poly.entity_id
_entity_poly.type
_entity_poly.pdbx_seq_one_letter_code
_entity_poly.pdbx_strand_id
1 'polypeptide(L)'
;MGAYGIVEGTQNLEAAHRFVDFASSARSMAELTRYIAYSPTRRSAMQLISVHAETGVEMMPHLPTGPQNMARALHNNWQWWSDNGEEINERFSTWLTK
;
A
#
# COMPACT_ATOMS: atom_id res chain seq x y z
N MET A 1 -1.84 3.04 2.90
CA MET A 1 -0.79 2.07 2.54
C MET A 1 -1.02 0.82 3.36
N GLY A 2 -0.90 -0.37 2.76
CA GLY A 2 -0.95 -1.62 3.51
C GLY A 2 0.31 -1.82 4.33
N ALA A 3 0.19 -2.52 5.46
CA ALA A 3 1.30 -2.97 6.28
C ALA A 3 1.17 -4.48 6.49
N TYR A 4 2.31 -5.16 6.65
CA TYR A 4 2.32 -6.52 7.16
C TYR A 4 2.31 -6.48 8.69
N GLY A 5 1.43 -7.27 9.31
CA GLY A 5 1.39 -7.48 10.75
C GLY A 5 1.63 -8.96 11.07
N ILE A 6 2.39 -9.23 12.12
CA ILE A 6 2.57 -10.58 12.67
C ILE A 6 1.75 -10.66 13.96
N VAL A 7 0.81 -11.61 14.01
CA VAL A 7 -0.05 -11.81 15.18
C VAL A 7 0.75 -12.48 16.30
N GLU A 8 0.58 -11.98 17.52
CA GLU A 8 1.19 -12.53 18.72
C GLU A 8 0.79 -14.00 18.96
N GLY A 9 1.72 -14.81 19.46
CA GLY A 9 1.48 -16.24 19.76
C GLY A 9 1.53 -17.18 18.54
N THR A 10 1.86 -16.68 17.35
CA THR A 10 2.03 -17.53 16.16
C THR A 10 3.12 -18.59 16.37
N GLN A 11 2.83 -19.84 16.00
CA GLN A 11 3.81 -20.93 16.00
C GLN A 11 4.84 -20.81 14.86
N ASN A 12 4.64 -19.87 13.93
CA ASN A 12 5.44 -19.71 12.71
C ASN A 12 6.24 -18.40 12.68
N LEU A 13 6.65 -17.88 13.84
CA LEU A 13 7.27 -16.55 13.96
C LEU A 13 8.47 -16.36 13.02
N GLU A 14 9.39 -17.32 13.00
CA GLU A 14 10.57 -17.28 12.14
C GLU A 14 10.23 -17.26 10.64
N ALA A 15 9.22 -18.03 10.24
CA ALA A 15 8.77 -18.04 8.84
C ALA A 15 8.08 -16.72 8.47
N ALA A 16 7.31 -16.15 9.39
CA ALA A 16 6.65 -14.87 9.21
C ALA A 16 7.67 -13.74 9.03
N HIS A 17 8.74 -13.70 9.83
CA HIS A 17 9.83 -12.74 9.66
C HIS A 17 10.50 -12.86 8.29
N ARG A 18 10.89 -14.09 7.89
CA ARG A 18 11.49 -14.32 6.57
C ARG A 18 10.58 -13.87 5.42
N PHE A 19 9.28 -14.10 5.54
CA PHE A 19 8.32 -13.65 4.55
C PHE A 19 8.24 -12.13 4.49
N VAL A 20 8.14 -11.44 5.63
CA VAL A 20 8.09 -9.97 5.68
C VAL A 20 9.37 -9.37 5.08
N ASP A 21 10.54 -9.93 5.37
CA ASP A 21 11.81 -9.49 4.78
C ASP A 21 11.81 -9.65 3.25
N PHE A 22 11.37 -10.82 2.76
CA PHE A 22 11.25 -11.07 1.32
C PHE A 22 10.25 -10.12 0.65
N ALA A 23 9.03 -10.04 1.19
CA ALA A 23 7.92 -9.27 0.61
C ALA A 23 8.19 -7.77 0.64
N SER A 24 8.93 -7.29 1.64
CA SER A 24 9.32 -5.88 1.76
C SER A 24 10.59 -5.48 0.98
N SER A 25 11.24 -6.44 0.31
CA SER A 25 12.41 -6.15 -0.52
C SER A 25 12.06 -5.24 -1.70
N ALA A 26 13.04 -4.44 -2.16
CA ALA A 26 12.84 -3.52 -3.28
C ALA A 26 12.36 -4.24 -4.56
N ARG A 27 12.92 -5.42 -4.81
CA ARG A 27 12.58 -6.25 -5.98
C ARG A 27 11.15 -6.77 -5.86
N SER A 28 10.80 -7.39 -4.73
CA SER A 28 9.45 -7.94 -4.53
C SER A 28 8.37 -6.86 -4.68
N MET A 29 8.60 -5.67 -4.11
CA MET A 29 7.66 -4.55 -4.25
C MET A 29 7.56 -4.04 -5.70
N ALA A 30 8.66 -4.02 -6.45
CA ALA A 30 8.65 -3.59 -7.86
C ALA A 30 7.95 -4.63 -8.76
N GLU A 31 8.17 -5.92 -8.54
CA GLU A 31 7.50 -6.98 -9.31
C GLU A 31 5.98 -6.93 -9.13
N LEU A 32 5.47 -6.62 -7.93
CA LEU A 32 4.03 -6.47 -7.71
C LEU A 32 3.40 -5.40 -8.63
N THR A 33 4.14 -4.32 -8.89
CA THR A 33 3.66 -3.24 -9.77
C THR A 33 3.40 -3.68 -11.20
N ARG A 34 3.97 -4.81 -11.63
CA ARG A 34 3.78 -5.34 -12.98
C ARG A 34 2.41 -5.97 -13.18
N TYR A 35 1.66 -6.22 -12.11
CA TYR A 35 0.36 -6.90 -12.18
C TYR A 35 -0.80 -6.00 -11.74
N ILE A 36 -0.51 -4.97 -10.96
CA ILE A 36 -1.51 -4.09 -10.37
C ILE A 36 -0.90 -2.71 -10.17
N ALA A 37 -1.68 -1.67 -10.42
CA ALA A 37 -1.29 -0.26 -10.28
C ALA A 37 -1.19 0.19 -8.80
N TYR A 38 -0.52 -0.59 -7.95
CA TYR A 38 -0.20 -0.24 -6.57
C TYR A 38 1.27 0.07 -6.44
N SER A 39 1.55 1.25 -5.86
CA SER A 39 2.91 1.74 -5.75
C SER A 39 3.69 1.03 -4.65
N PRO A 40 5.00 0.81 -4.85
CA PRO A 40 5.84 0.29 -3.81
C PRO A 40 6.03 1.37 -2.72
N THR A 41 6.17 0.94 -1.48
CA THR A 41 6.36 1.88 -0.35
C THR A 41 7.83 2.28 -0.18
N ARG A 42 8.77 1.49 -0.72
CA ARG A 42 10.22 1.72 -0.63
C ARG A 42 10.72 2.55 -1.81
N ARG A 43 11.39 3.68 -1.54
CA ARG A 43 11.97 4.53 -2.60
C ARG A 43 12.93 3.78 -3.54
N SER A 44 13.69 2.82 -3.01
CA SER A 44 14.63 2.02 -3.81
C SER A 44 13.92 1.11 -4.84
N ALA A 45 12.64 0.77 -4.63
CA ALA A 45 11.87 -0.02 -5.59
C ALA A 45 11.41 0.82 -6.78
N MET A 46 11.34 2.16 -6.64
CA MET A 46 10.86 3.04 -7.71
C MET A 46 11.73 2.96 -8.97
N GLN A 47 13.04 2.72 -8.79
CA GLN A 47 14.00 2.57 -9.89
C GLN A 47 13.89 1.22 -10.63
N LEU A 48 13.11 0.27 -10.07
CA LEU A 48 12.95 -1.08 -10.60
C LEU A 48 11.58 -1.29 -11.27
N ILE A 49 10.72 -0.27 -11.28
CA ILE A 49 9.40 -0.33 -11.92
C ILE A 49 9.60 -0.49 -13.43
N SER A 50 8.84 -1.43 -14.01
CA SER A 50 8.88 -1.76 -15.43
C SER A 50 7.49 -1.67 -16.05
N VAL A 51 7.30 -2.37 -17.17
CA VAL A 51 6.00 -2.56 -17.82
C VAL A 51 5.11 -3.59 -17.12
N HIS A 52 3.80 -3.49 -17.36
CA HIS A 52 2.81 -4.48 -17.00
C HIS A 52 3.15 -5.84 -17.61
N ALA A 53 3.00 -6.91 -16.84
CA ALA A 53 3.46 -8.25 -17.21
C ALA A 53 2.76 -8.80 -18.46
N GLU A 54 1.48 -8.46 -18.67
CA GLU A 54 0.67 -9.00 -19.77
C GLU A 54 0.49 -8.03 -20.93
N THR A 55 0.43 -6.73 -20.66
CA THR A 55 0.02 -5.72 -21.65
C THR A 55 1.19 -4.88 -22.17
N GLY A 56 2.35 -4.95 -21.52
CA GLY A 56 3.52 -4.17 -21.90
C GLY A 56 3.41 -2.66 -21.64
N VAL A 57 2.36 -2.20 -20.96
CA VAL A 57 2.16 -0.78 -20.62
C VAL A 57 3.17 -0.35 -19.55
N GLU A 58 3.82 0.79 -19.75
CA GLU A 58 4.67 1.44 -18.73
C GLU A 58 3.90 1.70 -17.44
N MET A 59 4.31 1.12 -16.31
CA MET A 59 3.49 1.20 -15.08
C MET A 59 3.64 2.52 -14.34
N MET A 60 4.81 3.17 -14.38
CA MET A 60 5.12 4.36 -13.58
C MET A 60 4.03 5.46 -13.63
N PRO A 61 3.46 5.83 -14.80
CA PRO A 61 2.42 6.85 -14.88
C PRO A 61 1.10 6.45 -14.19
N HIS A 62 0.83 5.16 -14.03
CA HIS A 62 -0.41 4.63 -13.45
C HIS A 62 -0.31 4.42 -11.93
N LEU A 63 0.89 4.49 -11.36
CA LEU A 63 1.11 4.26 -9.94
C LEU A 63 0.70 5.49 -9.09
N PRO A 64 -0.11 5.33 -8.02
CA PRO A 64 -0.54 6.43 -7.15
C PRO A 64 0.59 7.33 -6.63
N THR A 65 1.75 6.78 -6.28
CA THR A 65 2.90 7.54 -5.77
C THR A 65 3.84 8.04 -6.88
N GLY A 66 3.47 7.91 -8.16
CA GLY A 66 4.22 8.49 -9.27
C GLY A 66 4.29 10.03 -9.11
N PRO A 67 5.37 10.70 -9.55
CA PRO A 67 5.58 12.13 -9.28
C PRO A 67 4.42 13.04 -9.71
N GLN A 68 3.85 12.79 -10.89
CA GLN A 68 2.72 13.55 -11.42
C GLN A 68 1.41 13.27 -10.67
N ASN A 69 1.24 12.06 -10.13
CA ASN A 69 0.06 11.67 -9.36
C ASN A 69 0.11 12.24 -7.95
N MET A 70 1.31 12.23 -7.34
CA MET A 70 1.54 12.84 -6.02
C MET A 70 1.36 14.35 -6.01
N ALA A 71 1.70 15.04 -7.10
CA ALA A 71 1.53 16.50 -7.20
C ALA A 71 0.07 16.97 -7.03
N ARG A 72 -0.90 16.07 -7.23
CA ARG A 72 -2.34 16.34 -7.12
C ARG A 72 -3.01 15.53 -6.01
N ALA A 73 -2.25 14.79 -5.21
CA ALA A 73 -2.81 13.90 -4.19
C ALA A 73 -3.16 14.66 -2.91
N LEU A 74 -4.27 14.28 -2.29
CA LEU A 74 -4.55 14.63 -0.89
C LEU A 74 -3.88 13.61 0.02
N HIS A 75 -3.09 14.08 0.98
CA HIS A 75 -2.45 13.20 1.94
C HIS A 75 -3.48 12.72 2.97
N ASN A 76 -3.61 11.41 3.14
CA ASN A 76 -4.45 10.84 4.19
C ASN A 76 -3.81 11.09 5.56
N ASN A 77 -4.47 11.86 6.42
CA ASN A 77 -3.98 12.16 7.77
C ASN A 77 -4.39 11.04 8.74
N TRP A 78 -3.47 10.11 8.98
CA TRP A 78 -3.69 8.98 9.87
C TRP A 78 -3.94 9.40 11.32
N GLN A 79 -3.32 10.49 11.81
CA GLN A 79 -3.53 10.96 13.18
C GLN A 79 -4.96 11.49 13.35
N TRP A 80 -5.43 12.29 12.40
CA TRP A 80 -6.80 12.78 12.43
C TRP A 80 -7.82 11.63 12.41
N TRP A 81 -7.57 10.60 11.60
CA TRP A 81 -8.41 9.39 11.59
C TRP A 81 -8.33 8.59 12.89
N SER A 82 -7.16 8.51 13.52
CA SER A 82 -7.01 7.89 14.85
C SER A 82 -7.83 8.62 15.92
N ASP A 83 -7.87 9.95 15.85
CA ASP A 83 -8.53 10.78 16.87
C ASP A 83 -10.04 10.93 16.64
N ASN A 84 -10.51 10.84 15.38
CA ASN A 84 -11.91 11.19 15.01
C ASN A 84 -12.67 10.04 14.33
N GLY A 85 -12.02 8.92 14.03
CA GLY A 85 -12.58 7.86 13.18
C GLY A 85 -13.85 7.21 13.74
N GLU A 86 -13.92 7.01 15.06
CA GLU A 86 -15.09 6.44 15.73
C GLU A 86 -16.33 7.33 15.60
N GLU A 87 -16.19 8.62 15.94
CA GLU A 87 -17.28 9.60 15.85
C GLU A 87 -17.84 9.71 14.42
N ILE A 88 -16.95 9.71 13.42
CA ILE A 88 -17.35 9.78 12.01
C ILE A 88 -18.09 8.51 11.59
N ASN A 89 -17.63 7.34 12.03
CA ASN A 89 -18.29 6.08 11.71
C ASN A 89 -19.70 6.01 12.33
N GLU A 90 -19.91 6.53 13.54
CA GLU A 90 -21.24 6.60 14.16
C GLU A 90 -22.18 7.52 13.35
N ARG A 91 -21.70 8.71 12.99
CA ARG A 91 -22.45 9.67 12.16
C ARG A 91 -22.79 9.08 10.79
N PHE A 92 -21.83 8.40 10.16
CA PHE A 92 -22.02 7.77 8.86
C PHE A 92 -23.03 6.61 8.92
N SER A 93 -22.95 5.77 9.96
CA SER A 93 -23.90 4.68 10.21
C SER A 93 -25.33 5.22 10.39
N THR A 94 -25.48 6.29 11.18
CA THR A 94 -26.79 6.96 11.38
C THR A 94 -27.34 7.53 10.08
N TRP A 95 -26.49 8.06 9.21
CA TRP A 95 -26.90 8.57 7.89
C TRP A 95 -27.38 7.44 6.96
N LEU A 96 -26.72 6.27 6.96
CA LEU A 96 -27.08 5.13 6.12
C LEU A 96 -28.43 4.49 6.47
N THR A 97 -28.86 4.59 7.73
CA THR A 97 -30.10 3.95 8.22
C THR A 97 -31.33 4.86 8.18
N LYS A 98 -31.22 6.05 7.58
CA LYS A 98 -32.35 6.93 7.27
C LYS A 98 -32.83 6.70 5.84
#